data_AF-A0A2A4N7R0-F1
#
_entry.id   AF-A0A2A4N7R0-F1
#
_cell.length_a   1.000
_cell.length_b   1.000
_cell.length_c   1.000
_cell.angle_alpha   90.00
_cell.angle_beta   90.00
_cell.angle_gamma   90.00
#
_symmetry.space_group_name_H-M   'P 1'
#
loop_
_entity.id
_entity.type
_entity.pdbx_description
1 polymer ?
#
loop_
_entity_poly.entity_id
_entity_poly.type
_entity_poly.pdbx_seq_one_letter_code
_entity_poly.pdbx_strand_id
1 'polypeptide(L)'
;MSTSTPSNTSSTADSTTEGNVAKLRFDFIGMMFALAIAQVGVELGEFYNQGLSIRDHLYVLTHLLLAIFIISSSWIGWQKSKSKGNKEAIIDSFSLSYIVLLVDLFLVICYFIIVKGVEKPDSVVQIANGDSEVFWSLVIFGTYFIWDIITKLIDIVDHKTLAWKLRWKAFFKRGYQAPLCFGIVYFLFKPMVDTDISDSVVILDIALILTFALFRGLKSDHIFQMDNKKAKSIRIFASLIIPALGIVSVFLLNYFDYV
;
A
#
# COMPACT_ATOMS: atom_id res chain seq x y z
N MET A 1 57.48 36.09 8.52
CA MET A 1 56.33 35.35 9.07
C MET A 1 55.30 35.18 7.97
N SER A 2 55.36 34.07 7.24
CA SER A 2 54.40 33.71 6.20
C SER A 2 53.30 32.88 6.82
N THR A 3 52.11 33.46 6.95
CA THR A 3 50.89 32.78 7.39
C THR A 3 50.41 31.86 6.28
N SER A 4 50.62 30.56 6.44
CA SER A 4 50.07 29.51 5.58
C SER A 4 48.58 29.31 5.91
N THR A 5 47.72 29.62 4.95
CA THR A 5 46.29 29.36 4.99
C THR A 5 46.03 27.84 4.87
N PRO A 6 45.22 27.23 5.74
CA PRO A 6 44.88 25.81 5.61
C PRO A 6 43.95 25.60 4.42
N SER A 7 44.30 24.64 3.57
CA SER A 7 43.52 24.19 2.41
C SER A 7 42.31 23.36 2.85
N ASN A 8 41.10 23.88 2.60
CA ASN A 8 39.85 23.13 2.66
C ASN A 8 39.74 22.16 1.48
N THR A 9 40.07 20.88 1.68
CA THR A 9 40.00 19.84 0.63
C THR A 9 39.23 18.57 1.03
N SER A 10 38.37 18.60 2.05
CA SER A 10 37.73 17.36 2.57
C SER A 10 36.21 17.21 2.39
N SER A 11 35.51 18.02 1.59
CA SER A 11 34.03 17.99 1.54
C SER A 11 33.43 17.19 0.37
N THR A 12 34.21 16.78 -0.62
CA THR A 12 33.66 16.18 -1.86
C THR A 12 33.53 14.65 -1.80
N ALA A 13 34.38 13.96 -1.05
CA ALA A 13 34.42 12.49 -1.00
C ALA A 13 33.27 11.87 -0.19
N ASP A 14 32.74 12.59 0.80
CA ASP A 14 31.73 12.06 1.73
C ASP A 14 30.32 12.02 1.11
N SER A 15 30.00 13.05 0.32
CA SER A 15 28.68 13.18 -0.33
C SER A 15 28.38 12.09 -1.38
N THR A 16 29.42 11.49 -1.98
CA THR A 16 29.25 10.46 -3.01
C THR A 16 28.94 9.10 -2.40
N THR A 17 29.48 8.79 -1.21
CA THR A 17 29.25 7.53 -0.53
C THR A 17 27.84 7.46 0.07
N GLU A 18 27.36 8.53 0.71
CA GLU A 18 26.00 8.58 1.27
C GLU A 18 24.91 8.41 0.19
N GLY A 19 25.09 9.08 -0.96
CA GLY A 19 24.17 8.94 -2.09
C GLY A 19 24.08 7.51 -2.64
N ASN A 20 25.20 6.78 -2.63
CA ASN A 20 25.24 5.39 -3.06
C ASN A 20 24.53 4.44 -2.09
N VAL A 21 24.64 4.66 -0.77
CA VAL A 21 23.99 3.81 0.24
C VAL A 21 22.46 3.98 0.24
N ALA A 22 21.96 5.21 0.13
CA ALA A 22 20.52 5.45 -0.02
C ALA A 22 19.97 4.73 -1.27
N LYS A 23 20.72 4.77 -2.37
CA LYS A 23 20.38 4.08 -3.63
C LYS A 23 20.26 2.56 -3.45
N LEU A 24 21.15 1.92 -2.70
CA LEU A 24 21.10 0.47 -2.45
C LEU A 24 19.78 0.03 -1.80
N ARG A 25 19.27 0.81 -0.84
CA ARG A 25 17.96 0.54 -0.22
C ARG A 25 16.83 0.61 -1.24
N PHE A 26 16.84 1.64 -2.08
CA PHE A 26 15.82 1.81 -3.11
C PHE A 26 15.87 0.65 -4.12
N ASP A 27 17.07 0.25 -4.54
CA ASP A 27 17.27 -0.86 -5.47
C ASP A 27 16.78 -2.17 -4.84
N PHE A 28 17.10 -2.43 -3.56
CA PHE A 28 16.64 -3.62 -2.84
C PHE A 28 15.11 -3.74 -2.78
N ILE A 29 14.42 -2.71 -2.30
CA ILE A 29 12.95 -2.73 -2.24
C ILE A 29 12.33 -2.76 -3.65
N GLY A 30 12.92 -2.06 -4.62
CA GLY A 30 12.51 -2.13 -6.02
C GLY A 30 12.57 -3.55 -6.58
N MET A 31 13.63 -4.30 -6.27
CA MET A 31 13.75 -5.72 -6.64
C MET A 31 12.69 -6.58 -5.96
N MET A 32 12.36 -6.32 -4.68
CA MET A 32 11.29 -7.05 -3.99
C MET A 32 9.91 -6.80 -4.62
N PHE A 33 9.61 -5.57 -5.06
CA PHE A 33 8.40 -5.26 -5.82
C PHE A 33 8.37 -6.01 -7.17
N ALA A 34 9.50 -6.07 -7.87
CA ALA A 34 9.60 -6.81 -9.13
C ALA A 34 9.36 -8.32 -8.93
N LEU A 35 9.91 -8.89 -7.85
CA LEU A 35 9.68 -10.29 -7.48
C LEU A 35 8.20 -10.55 -7.17
N ALA A 36 7.53 -9.64 -6.45
CA ALA A 36 6.10 -9.77 -6.18
C ALA A 36 5.25 -9.72 -7.46
N ILE A 37 5.56 -8.84 -8.42
CA ILE A 37 4.88 -8.84 -9.73
C ILE A 37 5.19 -10.11 -10.53
N ALA A 38 6.44 -10.59 -10.52
CA ALA A 38 6.82 -11.81 -11.23
C ALA A 38 6.02 -13.02 -10.71
N GLN A 39 5.76 -13.09 -9.40
CA GLN A 39 4.95 -14.15 -8.82
C GLN A 39 3.52 -14.19 -9.39
N VAL A 40 2.93 -13.04 -9.75
CA VAL A 40 1.61 -12.99 -10.40
C VAL A 40 1.65 -13.77 -11.72
N GLY A 41 2.74 -13.61 -12.50
CA GLY A 41 2.92 -14.35 -13.75
C GLY A 41 3.07 -15.86 -13.53
N VAL A 42 3.72 -16.26 -12.43
CA VAL A 42 3.85 -17.68 -12.05
C VAL A 42 2.47 -18.26 -11.71
N GLU A 43 1.69 -17.62 -10.85
CA GLU A 43 0.36 -18.12 -10.47
C GLU A 43 -0.60 -18.16 -11.68
N LEU A 44 -0.56 -17.14 -12.55
CA LEU A 44 -1.34 -17.13 -13.79
C LEU A 44 -0.92 -18.28 -14.74
N GLY A 45 0.39 -18.55 -14.84
CA GLY A 45 0.91 -19.65 -15.64
C GLY A 45 0.51 -21.02 -15.10
N GLU A 46 0.56 -21.21 -13.78
CA GLU A 46 0.08 -22.43 -13.10
C GLU A 46 -1.41 -22.65 -13.36
N PHE A 47 -2.24 -21.61 -13.27
CA PHE A 47 -3.68 -21.69 -13.59
C PHE A 47 -3.93 -22.21 -15.01
N TYR A 48 -3.24 -21.66 -16.02
CA TYR A 48 -3.39 -22.14 -17.41
C TYR A 48 -2.86 -23.56 -17.63
N ASN A 49 -1.78 -23.94 -16.94
CA ASN A 49 -1.21 -25.29 -17.03
C ASN A 49 -2.17 -26.37 -16.51
N GLN A 50 -3.09 -26.03 -15.62
CA GLN A 50 -4.13 -26.94 -15.14
C GLN A 50 -5.26 -27.16 -16.18
N GLY A 51 -5.22 -26.49 -17.33
CA GLY A 51 -6.23 -26.62 -18.38
C GLY A 51 -7.58 -25.99 -18.03
N LEU A 52 -7.61 -25.14 -16.99
CA LEU A 52 -8.81 -24.45 -16.54
C LEU A 52 -9.16 -23.30 -17.47
N SER A 53 -10.46 -23.07 -17.60
CA SER A 53 -11.01 -21.96 -18.38
C SER A 53 -11.15 -20.72 -17.50
N ILE A 54 -10.59 -19.60 -17.96
CA ILE A 54 -10.67 -18.30 -17.28
C ILE A 54 -12.10 -17.79 -17.14
N ARG A 55 -13.01 -18.22 -18.04
CA ARG A 55 -14.41 -17.80 -18.03
C ARG A 55 -15.18 -18.39 -16.85
N ASP A 56 -14.79 -19.58 -16.42
CA ASP A 56 -15.45 -20.31 -15.34
C ASP A 56 -14.84 -19.97 -13.97
N HIS A 57 -13.68 -19.30 -13.96
CA HIS A 57 -12.92 -18.95 -12.77
C HIS A 57 -12.53 -17.47 -12.78
N LEU A 58 -13.49 -16.59 -13.06
CA LEU A 58 -13.24 -15.14 -13.15
C LEU A 58 -12.67 -14.54 -11.87
N TYR A 59 -13.00 -15.10 -10.70
CA TYR A 59 -12.47 -14.66 -9.41
C TYR A 59 -10.94 -14.78 -9.32
N VAL A 60 -10.33 -15.82 -9.92
CA VAL A 60 -8.87 -15.95 -9.99
C VAL A 60 -8.25 -14.77 -10.73
N LEU A 61 -8.86 -14.35 -11.84
CA LEU A 61 -8.38 -13.21 -12.61
C LEU A 61 -8.54 -11.90 -11.84
N THR A 62 -9.65 -11.71 -11.12
CA THR A 62 -9.89 -10.49 -10.35
C THR A 62 -8.98 -10.40 -9.13
N HIS A 63 -8.66 -11.52 -8.46
CA HIS A 63 -7.67 -11.56 -7.39
C HIS A 63 -6.27 -11.19 -7.91
N LEU A 64 -5.84 -11.78 -9.02
CA LEU A 64 -4.56 -11.44 -9.65
C LEU A 64 -4.53 -9.96 -10.09
N LEU A 65 -5.63 -9.43 -10.60
CA LEU A 65 -5.76 -8.01 -10.96
C LEU A 65 -5.68 -7.10 -9.73
N LEU A 66 -6.35 -7.47 -8.63
CA LEU A 66 -6.26 -6.80 -7.34
C LEU A 66 -4.80 -6.76 -6.88
N ALA A 67 -4.10 -7.90 -6.92
CA ALA A 67 -2.70 -7.97 -6.51
C ALA A 67 -1.79 -7.10 -7.39
N ILE A 68 -1.93 -7.14 -8.72
CA ILE A 68 -1.20 -6.26 -9.65
C ILE A 68 -1.44 -4.79 -9.29
N PHE A 69 -2.69 -4.42 -9.03
CA PHE A 69 -3.05 -3.04 -8.69
C PHE A 69 -2.43 -2.61 -7.36
N ILE A 70 -2.52 -3.44 -6.32
CA ILE A 70 -1.91 -3.17 -5.01
C ILE A 70 -0.41 -2.99 -5.18
N ILE A 71 0.28 -3.92 -5.84
CA ILE A 71 1.74 -3.90 -5.98
C ILE A 71 2.20 -2.69 -6.80
N SER A 72 1.61 -2.46 -7.98
CA SER A 72 1.99 -1.37 -8.88
C SER A 72 1.69 0.02 -8.28
N SER A 73 0.51 0.22 -7.71
CA SER A 73 0.15 1.48 -7.06
C SER A 73 1.00 1.75 -5.81
N SER A 74 1.40 0.68 -5.10
CA SER A 74 2.28 0.77 -3.94
C SER A 74 3.71 1.11 -4.30
N TRP A 75 4.25 0.50 -5.35
CA TRP A 75 5.56 0.84 -5.89
C TRP A 75 5.61 2.31 -6.31
N ILE A 76 4.64 2.80 -7.08
CA ILE A 76 4.56 4.21 -7.49
C ILE A 76 4.46 5.13 -6.27
N GLY A 77 3.62 4.78 -5.30
CA GLY A 77 3.43 5.56 -4.08
C GLY A 77 4.69 5.61 -3.21
N TRP A 78 5.42 4.50 -3.13
CA TRP A 78 6.68 4.39 -2.41
C TRP A 78 7.79 5.20 -3.09
N GLN A 79 7.94 5.11 -4.42
CA GLN A 79 8.89 5.91 -5.21
C GLN A 79 8.68 7.43 -5.03
N LYS A 80 7.43 7.87 -4.90
CA LYS A 80 7.08 9.29 -4.72
C LYS A 80 7.14 9.74 -3.26
N SER A 81 7.28 8.84 -2.30
CA SER A 81 7.21 9.18 -0.89
C SER A 81 8.40 10.07 -0.48
N LYS A 82 8.09 11.16 0.21
CA LYS A 82 9.08 12.13 0.71
C LYS A 82 9.45 11.88 2.18
N SER A 83 9.23 10.67 2.71
CA SER A 83 9.57 10.38 4.11
C SER A 83 11.07 10.63 4.33
N LYS A 84 11.41 11.29 5.44
CA LYS A 84 12.81 11.61 5.79
C LYS A 84 13.67 10.34 5.80
N GLY A 85 13.16 9.29 6.47
CA GLY A 85 13.84 8.00 6.55
C GLY A 85 14.06 7.32 5.20
N ASN A 86 13.35 7.65 4.12
CA ASN A 86 13.62 7.07 2.78
C ASN A 86 14.83 7.70 2.09
N LYS A 87 15.28 8.88 2.53
CA LYS A 87 16.42 9.58 1.90
C LYS A 87 17.72 9.45 2.69
N GLU A 88 17.60 9.06 3.95
CA GLU A 88 18.73 8.92 4.87
C GLU A 88 19.43 7.58 4.65
N ALA A 89 20.77 7.60 4.63
CA ALA A 89 21.56 6.37 4.58
C ALA A 89 21.33 5.53 5.84
N ILE A 90 21.41 4.21 5.68
CA ILE A 90 21.33 3.28 6.82
C ILE A 90 22.73 3.18 7.42
N ILE A 91 22.94 3.84 8.57
CA ILE A 91 24.22 3.87 9.26
C ILE A 91 24.31 2.69 10.26
N ASP A 92 23.18 2.32 10.87
CA ASP A 92 23.10 1.30 11.92
C ASP A 92 21.79 0.49 11.80
N SER A 93 21.80 -0.75 12.26
CA SER A 93 20.65 -1.66 12.33
C SER A 93 19.56 -1.17 13.28
N PHE A 94 19.87 -0.31 14.25
CA PHE A 94 18.88 0.31 15.13
C PHE A 94 18.45 1.72 14.69
N SER A 95 18.90 2.16 13.52
CA SER A 95 18.50 3.46 12.97
C SER A 95 17.03 3.48 12.56
N LEU A 96 16.39 4.65 12.66
CA LEU A 96 15.02 4.84 12.19
C LEU A 96 14.87 4.43 10.71
N SER A 97 15.86 4.76 9.88
CA SER A 97 15.90 4.40 8.45
C SER A 97 15.84 2.90 8.21
N TYR A 98 16.50 2.10 9.07
CA TYR A 98 16.39 0.64 9.01
C TYR A 98 14.98 0.15 9.42
N ILE A 99 14.36 0.75 10.43
CA ILE A 99 12.97 0.42 10.81
C ILE A 99 12.01 0.75 9.65
N VAL A 100 12.16 1.90 8.97
CA VAL A 100 11.36 2.21 7.78
C VAL A 100 11.58 1.16 6.69
N LEU A 101 12.82 0.72 6.47
CA LEU A 101 13.13 -0.35 5.53
C LEU A 101 12.40 -1.66 5.90
N LEU A 102 12.41 -2.06 7.17
CA LEU A 102 11.72 -3.28 7.61
C LEU A 102 10.20 -3.18 7.40
N VAL A 103 9.60 -2.02 7.65
CA VAL A 103 8.17 -1.79 7.37
C VAL A 103 7.88 -1.84 5.88
N ASP A 104 8.73 -1.22 5.04
CA ASP A 104 8.59 -1.30 3.58
C ASP A 104 8.69 -2.75 3.09
N LEU A 105 9.67 -3.51 3.59
CA LEU A 105 9.86 -4.92 3.26
C LEU A 105 8.67 -5.77 3.72
N PHE A 106 8.18 -5.56 4.95
CA PHE A 106 7.01 -6.23 5.49
C PHE A 106 5.77 -6.02 4.61
N LEU A 107 5.53 -4.77 4.17
CA LEU A 107 4.42 -4.47 3.25
C LEU A 107 4.56 -5.22 1.93
N VAL A 108 5.77 -5.30 1.36
CA VAL A 108 5.98 -6.07 0.12
C VAL A 108 5.76 -7.57 0.32
N ILE A 109 6.15 -8.12 1.49
CA ILE A 109 5.85 -9.50 1.86
C ILE A 109 4.33 -9.72 1.94
N CYS A 110 3.57 -8.82 2.55
CA CYS A 110 2.10 -8.92 2.55
C CYS A 110 1.53 -8.96 1.13
N TYR A 111 2.06 -8.14 0.20
CA TYR A 111 1.62 -8.19 -1.20
C TYR A 111 1.95 -9.53 -1.86
N PHE A 112 3.14 -10.08 -1.58
CA PHE A 112 3.52 -11.40 -2.06
C PHE A 112 2.58 -12.49 -1.52
N ILE A 113 2.19 -12.40 -0.25
CA ILE A 113 1.23 -13.35 0.34
C ILE A 113 -0.14 -13.24 -0.32
N ILE A 114 -0.63 -12.04 -0.65
CA ILE A 114 -1.87 -11.88 -1.43
C ILE A 114 -1.76 -12.62 -2.77
N VAL A 115 -0.64 -12.46 -3.50
CA VAL A 115 -0.44 -13.18 -4.77
C VAL A 115 -0.42 -14.69 -4.57
N LYS A 116 0.30 -15.19 -3.55
CA LYS A 116 0.36 -16.63 -3.23
C LYS A 116 -0.96 -17.19 -2.71
N GLY A 117 -1.79 -16.34 -2.14
CA GLY A 117 -3.09 -16.68 -1.57
C GLY A 117 -4.18 -16.84 -2.63
N VAL A 118 -3.90 -16.50 -3.90
CA VAL A 118 -4.83 -16.71 -5.01
C VAL A 118 -5.26 -18.17 -5.04
N GLU A 119 -6.57 -18.36 -5.04
CA GLU A 119 -7.17 -19.68 -5.04
C GLU A 119 -6.76 -20.51 -6.25
N LYS A 120 -6.53 -21.79 -6.01
CA LYS A 120 -6.20 -22.78 -7.03
C LYS A 120 -7.39 -23.71 -7.18
N PRO A 121 -8.18 -23.57 -8.26
CA PRO A 121 -9.37 -24.38 -8.42
C PRO A 121 -8.98 -25.84 -8.64
N ASP A 122 -9.42 -26.74 -7.77
CA ASP A 122 -9.20 -28.19 -7.95
C ASP A 122 -10.28 -28.82 -8.84
N SER A 123 -11.39 -28.12 -9.07
CA SER A 123 -12.51 -28.57 -9.89
C SER A 123 -13.28 -27.40 -10.50
N VAL A 124 -14.16 -27.71 -11.47
CA VAL A 124 -15.02 -26.73 -12.15
C VAL A 124 -16.07 -26.10 -11.21
N VAL A 125 -16.37 -26.73 -10.07
CA VAL A 125 -17.38 -26.28 -9.10
C VAL A 125 -16.71 -26.08 -7.74
N GLN A 126 -15.75 -25.14 -7.69
CA GLN A 126 -15.17 -24.69 -6.43
C GLN A 126 -15.87 -23.41 -5.99
N ILE A 127 -16.29 -23.37 -4.72
CA ILE A 127 -16.79 -22.16 -4.09
C ILE A 127 -15.58 -21.25 -3.84
N ALA A 128 -15.60 -20.07 -4.43
CA ALA A 128 -14.54 -19.09 -4.25
C ALA A 128 -14.62 -18.43 -2.87
N ASN A 129 -13.48 -18.19 -2.24
CA ASN A 129 -13.35 -17.54 -0.94
C ASN A 129 -12.39 -16.34 -1.05
N GLY A 130 -12.88 -15.16 -0.64
CA GLY A 130 -12.10 -13.91 -0.60
C GLY A 130 -11.50 -13.53 0.77
N ASP A 131 -11.57 -14.43 1.76
CA ASP A 131 -11.13 -14.18 3.14
C ASP A 131 -9.67 -13.76 3.23
N SER A 132 -8.82 -14.44 2.45
CA SER A 132 -7.38 -14.21 2.41
C SER A 132 -7.08 -12.77 1.98
N GLU A 133 -7.70 -12.32 0.90
CA GLU A 133 -7.50 -11.01 0.29
C GLU A 133 -7.94 -9.89 1.22
N VAL A 134 -9.10 -10.06 1.87
CA VAL A 134 -9.61 -9.07 2.82
C VAL A 134 -8.75 -9.04 4.08
N PHE A 135 -8.38 -10.20 4.62
CA PHE A 135 -7.51 -10.29 5.80
C PHE A 135 -6.17 -9.59 5.55
N TRP A 136 -5.48 -9.91 4.46
CA TRP A 136 -4.18 -9.29 4.15
C TRP A 136 -4.33 -7.81 3.78
N SER A 137 -5.42 -7.40 3.14
CA SER A 137 -5.74 -5.99 2.94
C SER A 137 -5.91 -5.25 4.27
N LEU A 138 -6.57 -5.88 5.24
CA LEU A 138 -6.73 -5.33 6.59
C LEU A 138 -5.39 -5.21 7.31
N VAL A 139 -4.49 -6.19 7.18
CA VAL A 139 -3.11 -6.12 7.69
C VAL A 139 -2.34 -4.97 7.05
N ILE A 140 -2.45 -4.77 5.73
CA ILE A 140 -1.78 -3.68 5.00
C ILE A 140 -2.28 -2.31 5.49
N PHE A 141 -3.59 -2.09 5.54
CA PHE A 141 -4.14 -0.82 6.02
C PHE A 141 -3.89 -0.61 7.52
N GLY A 142 -3.90 -1.67 8.32
CA GLY A 142 -3.55 -1.63 9.73
C GLY A 142 -2.11 -1.21 9.93
N THR A 143 -1.19 -1.73 9.12
CA THR A 143 0.22 -1.33 9.11
C THR A 143 0.37 0.14 8.76
N TYR A 144 -0.30 0.63 7.72
CA TYR A 144 -0.30 2.05 7.38
C TYR A 144 -0.89 2.92 8.48
N PHE A 145 -1.95 2.45 9.16
CA PHE A 145 -2.59 3.18 10.25
C PHE A 145 -1.66 3.29 11.47
N ILE A 146 -1.07 2.17 11.91
CA ILE A 146 -0.08 2.15 13.00
C ILE A 146 1.11 3.04 12.64
N TRP A 147 1.62 2.94 11.41
CA TRP A 147 2.73 3.76 10.95
C TRP A 147 2.40 5.26 10.95
N ASP A 148 1.20 5.64 10.53
CA ASP A 148 0.73 7.02 10.57
C ASP A 148 0.60 7.53 12.01
N ILE A 149 0.17 6.69 12.97
CA ILE A 149 0.19 7.03 14.40
C ILE A 149 1.63 7.29 14.85
N ILE A 150 2.54 6.33 14.64
CA ILE A 150 3.94 6.44 15.08
C ILE A 150 4.58 7.71 14.52
N THR A 151 4.47 7.95 13.21
CA THR A 151 5.22 9.03 12.55
C THR A 151 4.58 10.41 12.67
N LYS A 152 3.26 10.52 12.85
CA LYS A 152 2.56 11.83 12.92
C LYS A 152 2.17 12.22 14.34
N LEU A 153 1.98 11.25 15.22
CA LEU A 153 1.59 11.49 16.61
C LEU A 153 2.82 11.65 17.52
N ILE A 154 3.90 10.91 17.23
CA ILE A 154 5.14 10.93 18.01
C ILE A 154 6.16 11.83 17.29
N ASP A 155 6.40 13.02 17.83
CA ASP A 155 7.43 13.93 17.31
C ASP A 155 8.79 13.50 17.87
N ILE A 156 9.50 12.64 17.13
CA ILE A 156 10.83 12.12 17.52
C ILE A 156 11.93 13.18 17.32
N VAL A 157 11.60 14.34 16.74
CA VAL A 157 12.60 15.31 16.27
C VAL A 157 13.26 16.09 17.41
N ASP A 158 12.66 16.18 18.59
CA ASP A 158 13.23 16.94 19.71
C ASP A 158 13.80 16.02 20.80
N HIS A 159 15.02 15.54 20.60
CA HIS A 159 15.74 14.68 21.55
C HIS A 159 15.91 15.28 22.97
N LYS A 160 15.68 16.58 23.15
CA LYS A 160 15.92 17.28 24.43
C LYS A 160 14.74 17.32 25.38
N THR A 161 13.53 17.10 24.89
CA THR A 161 12.34 17.01 25.72
C THR A 161 11.44 15.96 25.12
N LEU A 162 11.36 14.80 25.78
CA LEU A 162 10.41 13.72 25.50
C LEU A 162 8.96 14.15 25.82
N ALA A 163 8.63 15.42 25.58
CA ALA A 163 7.31 15.96 25.75
C ALA A 163 6.46 15.41 24.60
N TRP A 164 5.64 14.41 24.91
CA TRP A 164 4.58 13.88 24.07
C TRP A 164 3.55 14.97 23.73
N LYS A 165 3.91 15.88 22.81
CA LYS A 165 2.99 16.89 22.33
C LYS A 165 2.22 16.32 21.15
N LEU A 166 1.09 15.67 21.44
CA LEU A 166 0.19 15.14 20.41
C LEU A 166 -0.22 16.23 19.42
N ARG A 167 0.22 16.11 18.16
CA ARG A 167 -0.11 17.05 17.09
C ARG A 167 -1.41 16.66 16.37
N TRP A 168 -2.52 16.64 17.12
CA TRP A 168 -3.84 16.26 16.60
C TRP A 168 -4.21 16.98 15.29
N LYS A 169 -3.93 18.28 15.14
CA LYS A 169 -4.22 19.01 13.89
C LYS A 169 -3.45 18.46 12.67
N ALA A 170 -2.21 18.03 12.84
CA ALA A 170 -1.41 17.44 11.77
C ALA A 170 -1.90 16.02 11.45
N PHE A 171 -2.25 15.27 12.49
CA PHE A 171 -2.84 13.94 12.35
C PHE A 171 -4.19 13.99 11.63
N PHE A 172 -5.15 14.82 12.03
CA PHE A 172 -6.44 14.91 11.34
C PHE A 172 -6.33 15.46 9.91
N LYS A 173 -5.30 16.26 9.60
CA LYS A 173 -5.11 16.78 8.24
C LYS A 173 -4.65 15.70 7.23
N ARG A 174 -3.90 14.69 7.67
CA ARG A 174 -3.23 13.72 6.76
C ARG A 174 -3.30 12.26 7.19
N GLY A 175 -3.61 11.99 8.45
CA GLY A 175 -3.62 10.67 9.09
C GLY A 175 -4.98 9.99 9.11
N TYR A 176 -6.06 10.66 8.70
CA TYR A 176 -7.40 10.05 8.64
C TYR A 176 -7.58 9.03 7.51
N GLN A 177 -6.65 9.03 6.54
CA GLN A 177 -6.77 8.26 5.30
C GLN A 177 -6.64 6.75 5.54
N ALA A 178 -5.62 6.32 6.28
CA ALA A 178 -5.42 4.92 6.63
C ALA A 178 -6.55 4.36 7.55
N PRO A 179 -6.97 5.05 8.64
CA PRO A 179 -8.13 4.64 9.44
C PRO A 179 -9.42 4.52 8.63
N LEU A 180 -9.67 5.43 7.69
CA LEU A 180 -10.85 5.39 6.83
C LEU A 180 -10.86 4.13 5.97
N CYS A 181 -9.76 3.86 5.24
CA CYS A 181 -9.65 2.67 4.40
C CYS A 181 -9.63 1.38 5.23
N PHE A 182 -8.97 1.38 6.39
CA PHE A 182 -9.03 0.27 7.34
C PHE A 182 -10.46 -0.03 7.79
N GLY A 183 -11.24 1.00 8.13
CA GLY A 183 -12.65 0.86 8.49
C GLY A 183 -13.48 0.26 7.35
N ILE A 184 -13.30 0.75 6.12
CA ILE A 184 -14.00 0.21 4.94
C ILE A 184 -13.69 -1.29 4.75
N VAL A 185 -12.41 -1.68 4.80
CA VAL A 185 -12.01 -3.10 4.65
C VAL A 185 -12.52 -3.95 5.82
N TYR A 186 -12.50 -3.43 7.05
CA TYR A 186 -13.07 -4.12 8.21
C TYR A 186 -14.58 -4.37 8.06
N PHE A 187 -15.32 -3.41 7.51
CA PHE A 187 -16.74 -3.58 7.21
C PHE A 187 -17.00 -4.55 6.04
N LEU A 188 -16.08 -4.65 5.08
CA LEU A 188 -16.12 -5.68 4.02
C LEU A 188 -15.85 -7.09 4.57
N PHE A 189 -14.98 -7.22 5.59
CA PHE A 189 -14.62 -8.50 6.19
C PHE A 189 -15.80 -9.16 6.92
N LYS A 190 -16.65 -8.37 7.57
CA LYS A 190 -17.75 -8.89 8.40
C LYS A 190 -18.78 -9.74 7.64
N PRO A 191 -19.37 -9.29 6.51
CA PRO A 191 -20.34 -10.09 5.76
C PRO A 191 -19.70 -11.29 5.04
N MET A 192 -18.41 -11.21 4.68
CA MET A 192 -17.73 -12.27 3.92
C MET A 192 -17.61 -13.59 4.69
N VAL A 193 -17.51 -13.54 6.02
CA VAL A 193 -17.47 -14.75 6.87
C VAL A 193 -18.73 -15.62 6.70
N ASP A 194 -19.83 -15.04 6.23
CA ASP A 194 -21.15 -15.70 6.17
C ASP A 194 -21.62 -15.99 4.73
N THR A 195 -20.83 -15.71 3.68
CA THR A 195 -21.29 -15.81 2.27
C THR A 195 -20.56 -16.86 1.45
N ASP A 196 -21.30 -17.84 0.91
CA ASP A 196 -20.80 -18.95 0.07
C ASP A 196 -20.95 -18.72 -1.46
N ILE A 197 -21.05 -17.47 -1.93
CA ILE A 197 -21.38 -17.18 -3.34
C ILE A 197 -20.15 -16.69 -4.12
N SER A 198 -19.77 -17.42 -5.18
CA SER A 198 -18.56 -17.10 -5.99
C SER A 198 -18.60 -15.72 -6.67
N ASP A 199 -19.77 -15.27 -7.14
CA ASP A 199 -19.90 -13.94 -7.77
C ASP A 199 -19.63 -12.79 -6.78
N SER A 200 -19.85 -13.03 -5.49
CA SER A 200 -19.58 -12.06 -4.43
C SER A 200 -18.07 -11.77 -4.30
N VAL A 201 -17.21 -12.73 -4.62
CA VAL A 201 -15.74 -12.58 -4.56
C VAL A 201 -15.22 -11.61 -5.63
N VAL A 202 -15.79 -11.66 -6.84
CA VAL A 202 -15.44 -10.71 -7.91
C VAL A 202 -15.80 -9.27 -7.51
N ILE A 203 -16.97 -9.09 -6.90
CA ILE A 203 -17.41 -7.77 -6.41
C ILE A 203 -16.52 -7.30 -5.25
N LEU A 204 -16.12 -8.21 -4.37
CA LEU A 204 -15.21 -7.95 -3.26
C LEU A 204 -13.85 -7.44 -3.77
N ASP A 205 -13.25 -8.11 -4.76
CA ASP A 205 -12.00 -7.68 -5.37
C ASP A 205 -12.09 -6.27 -5.94
N ILE A 206 -13.18 -5.99 -6.67
CA ILE A 206 -13.43 -4.66 -7.21
C ILE A 206 -13.53 -3.63 -6.08
N ALA A 207 -14.25 -3.95 -4.99
CA ALA A 207 -14.36 -3.08 -3.82
C ALA A 207 -13.00 -2.84 -3.14
N LEU A 208 -12.14 -3.86 -3.05
CA LEU A 208 -10.78 -3.74 -2.54
C LEU A 208 -9.91 -2.88 -3.46
N ILE A 209 -9.95 -3.09 -4.79
CA ILE A 209 -9.24 -2.24 -5.77
C ILE A 209 -9.64 -0.78 -5.61
N LEU A 210 -10.95 -0.50 -5.53
CA LEU A 210 -11.47 0.85 -5.31
C LEU A 210 -10.99 1.43 -3.98
N THR A 211 -10.93 0.63 -2.92
CA THR A 211 -10.44 1.06 -1.60
C THR A 211 -8.95 1.41 -1.62
N PHE A 212 -8.12 0.62 -2.30
CA PHE A 212 -6.71 0.95 -2.52
C PHE A 212 -6.53 2.19 -3.42
N ALA A 213 -7.36 2.33 -4.46
CA ALA A 213 -7.35 3.50 -5.33
C ALA A 213 -7.70 4.78 -4.55
N LEU A 214 -8.72 4.70 -3.69
CA LEU A 214 -9.09 5.77 -2.77
C LEU A 214 -7.94 6.14 -1.84
N PHE A 215 -7.33 5.17 -1.18
CA PHE A 215 -6.20 5.42 -0.29
C PHE A 215 -5.07 6.18 -0.99
N ARG A 216 -4.70 5.73 -2.19
CA ARG A 216 -3.66 6.37 -3.02
C ARG A 216 -4.08 7.77 -3.48
N GLY A 217 -5.34 7.94 -3.86
CA GLY A 217 -5.92 9.22 -4.24
C GLY A 217 -5.85 10.25 -3.09
N LEU A 218 -6.29 9.86 -1.90
CA LEU A 218 -6.25 10.73 -0.71
C LEU A 218 -4.83 11.16 -0.34
N LYS A 219 -3.84 10.26 -0.48
CA LYS A 219 -2.44 10.52 -0.09
C LYS A 219 -1.69 11.46 -1.06
N SER A 220 -2.22 11.73 -2.24
CA SER A 220 -1.57 12.59 -3.22
C SER A 220 -1.66 14.07 -2.84
N ASP A 221 -0.62 14.58 -2.15
CA ASP A 221 -0.45 16.01 -1.80
C ASP A 221 -0.59 16.98 -3.00
N HIS A 222 -0.37 16.48 -4.22
CA HIS A 222 -0.54 17.25 -5.46
C HIS A 222 -1.96 17.76 -5.71
N ILE A 223 -2.99 17.20 -5.06
CA ILE A 223 -4.38 17.65 -5.25
C ILE A 223 -4.55 19.13 -4.86
N PHE A 224 -3.79 19.60 -3.86
CA PHE A 224 -3.88 20.98 -3.39
C PHE A 224 -2.96 21.95 -4.14
N GLN A 225 -2.03 21.44 -4.95
CA GLN A 225 -1.04 22.23 -5.68
C GLN A 225 -1.34 22.37 -7.18
N MET A 226 -2.45 21.81 -7.68
CA MET A 226 -2.84 21.97 -9.08
C MET A 226 -3.57 23.30 -9.29
N ASP A 227 -2.97 24.21 -10.06
CA ASP A 227 -3.60 25.46 -10.49
C ASP A 227 -4.78 25.23 -11.46
N ASN A 228 -4.80 24.08 -12.15
CA ASN A 228 -5.87 23.75 -13.07
C ASN A 228 -7.14 23.30 -12.32
N LYS A 229 -8.11 24.22 -12.22
CA LYS A 229 -9.43 24.00 -11.60
C LYS A 229 -10.18 22.77 -12.14
N LYS A 230 -10.10 22.47 -13.44
CA LYS A 230 -10.79 21.31 -14.05
C LYS A 230 -10.19 19.99 -13.59
N ALA A 231 -8.86 19.88 -13.61
CA ALA A 231 -8.14 18.69 -13.14
C ALA A 231 -8.38 18.44 -11.65
N LYS A 232 -8.42 19.52 -10.84
CA LYS A 232 -8.76 19.44 -9.42
C LYS A 232 -10.19 18.93 -9.20
N SER A 233 -11.17 19.44 -9.95
CA SER A 233 -12.57 19.00 -9.86
C SER A 233 -12.74 17.52 -10.21
N ILE A 234 -12.15 17.07 -11.32
CA ILE A 234 -12.20 15.66 -11.75
C ILE A 234 -11.60 14.74 -10.69
N ARG A 235 -10.46 15.11 -10.09
CA ARG A 235 -9.83 14.30 -9.04
C ARG A 235 -10.64 14.28 -7.74
N ILE A 236 -11.24 15.40 -7.34
CA ILE A 236 -12.13 15.44 -6.17
C ILE A 236 -13.34 14.53 -6.43
N PHE A 237 -13.96 14.66 -7.61
CA PHE A 237 -15.07 13.84 -8.04
C PHE A 237 -14.73 12.35 -8.02
N ALA A 238 -13.60 11.95 -8.61
CA ALA A 238 -13.11 10.57 -8.55
C ALA A 238 -12.85 10.11 -7.11
N SER A 239 -12.24 10.94 -6.27
CA SER A 239 -11.97 10.61 -4.86
C SER A 239 -13.22 10.49 -3.99
N LEU A 240 -14.35 11.04 -4.42
CA LEU A 240 -15.65 10.91 -3.74
C LEU A 240 -16.47 9.75 -4.31
N ILE A 241 -16.43 9.54 -5.62
CA ILE A 241 -17.19 8.48 -6.29
C ILE A 241 -16.62 7.11 -6.01
N ILE A 242 -15.30 6.95 -6.01
CA ILE A 242 -14.66 5.67 -5.72
C ILE A 242 -15.12 5.11 -4.35
N PRO A 243 -15.08 5.88 -3.24
CA PRO A 243 -15.64 5.42 -1.97
C PRO A 243 -17.15 5.22 -2.01
N ALA A 244 -17.89 6.09 -2.69
CA ALA A 244 -19.34 5.92 -2.82
C ALA A 244 -19.70 4.62 -3.54
N LEU A 245 -18.98 4.27 -4.61
CA LEU A 245 -19.11 3.01 -5.32
C LEU A 245 -18.72 1.83 -4.44
N GLY A 246 -17.61 1.92 -3.70
CA GLY A 246 -17.23 0.88 -2.73
C GLY A 246 -18.29 0.66 -1.65
N ILE A 247 -18.85 1.74 -1.10
CA ILE A 247 -19.95 1.69 -0.12
C ILE A 247 -21.20 1.07 -0.77
N VAL A 248 -21.57 1.49 -1.98
CA VAL A 248 -22.70 0.91 -2.71
C VAL A 248 -22.48 -0.57 -2.98
N SER A 249 -21.26 -1.00 -3.35
CA SER A 249 -20.90 -2.41 -3.50
C SER A 249 -21.08 -3.17 -2.19
N VAL A 250 -20.66 -2.61 -1.05
CA VAL A 250 -20.92 -3.21 0.28
C VAL A 250 -22.41 -3.38 0.53
N PHE A 251 -23.22 -2.34 0.23
CA PHE A 251 -24.67 -2.42 0.41
C PHE A 251 -25.33 -3.40 -0.55
N LEU A 252 -24.86 -3.50 -1.79
CA LEU A 252 -25.35 -4.48 -2.76
C LEU A 252 -25.02 -5.91 -2.30
N LEU A 253 -23.79 -6.16 -1.85
CA LEU A 253 -23.40 -7.46 -1.28
C LEU A 253 -24.32 -7.84 -0.11
N ASN A 254 -24.45 -6.96 0.89
CA ASN A 254 -25.35 -7.22 2.01
C ASN A 254 -26.81 -7.37 1.55
N TYR A 255 -27.27 -6.64 0.52
CA TYR A 255 -28.64 -6.77 0.03
C TYR A 255 -28.89 -8.14 -0.61
N PHE A 256 -27.95 -8.65 -1.40
CA PHE A 256 -28.05 -9.97 -2.02
C PHE A 256 -27.97 -11.11 -0.99
N ASP A 257 -27.28 -10.91 0.14
CA ASP A 257 -27.25 -11.92 1.21
C ASP A 257 -28.61 -12.07 1.93
N TYR A 258 -29.48 -11.05 1.88
CA TYR A 258 -30.78 -11.06 2.55
C TYR A 258 -31.95 -11.52 1.65
N VAL A 259 -31.75 -11.66 0.34
CA VAL A 259 -32.81 -12.00 -0.65
C VAL A 259 -32.62 -13.42 -1.16
#